data_AF-A0A9P6BI73-F1
#
_entry.id   AF-A0A9P6BI73-F1
#
_cell.length_a   1.000
_cell.length_b   1.000
_cell.length_c   1.000
_cell.angle_alpha   90.00
_cell.angle_beta   90.00
_cell.angle_gamma   90.00
#
_symmetry.space_group_name_H-M   'P 1'
#
loop_
_entity.id
_entity.type
_entity.pdbx_description
1 polymer ?
#
loop_
_entity_poly.entity_id
_entity_poly.type
_entity_poly.pdbx_seq_one_letter_code
_entity_poly.pdbx_strand_id
1 'polypeptide(L)'
;MMPPGYVLGQVVPPRAEEPEEPLYVNAKQYHRILKRRAARASLEAENRLQQRGRKFLHLSRHNHAMRRPRGPGGRFLTAAEIAAMQQDKEKPGEGNQGQSQSNDASAAQGFHADQASSYQVQHHRQQLKQEELLQQQQQYQRLQ
;
A
#
# COMPACT_ATOMS: atom_id res chain seq x y z
N MET A 1 -32.23 -1.15 38.33
CA MET A 1 -31.05 -1.85 38.87
C MET A 1 -30.48 -2.72 37.77
N MET A 2 -29.25 -2.46 37.32
CA MET A 2 -28.55 -3.34 36.37
C MET A 2 -27.76 -4.40 37.18
N PRO A 3 -27.70 -5.66 36.73
CA PRO A 3 -26.98 -6.71 37.45
C PRO A 3 -25.46 -6.44 37.46
N PRO A 4 -24.77 -6.65 38.60
CA PRO A 4 -23.34 -6.37 38.73
C PRO A 4 -22.52 -7.51 38.11
N GLY A 5 -21.79 -7.24 37.03
CA GLY A 5 -20.92 -8.28 36.44
C GLY A 5 -20.11 -7.95 35.19
N TYR A 6 -20.21 -6.74 34.60
CA TYR A 6 -19.40 -6.41 33.42
C TYR A 6 -18.03 -5.86 33.83
N VAL A 7 -17.06 -6.76 34.04
CA VAL A 7 -15.64 -6.44 34.08
C VAL A 7 -15.07 -6.42 32.66
N LEU A 8 -14.76 -5.22 32.18
CA LEU A 8 -14.10 -4.98 30.89
C LEU A 8 -12.59 -5.25 31.04
N GLY A 9 -12.09 -6.38 30.54
CA GLY A 9 -10.64 -6.59 30.40
C GLY A 9 -10.05 -7.95 30.79
N GLN A 10 -10.83 -9.02 30.94
CA GLN A 10 -10.25 -10.36 31.07
C GLN A 10 -9.63 -10.81 29.75
N VAL A 11 -8.30 -10.94 29.72
CA VAL A 11 -7.60 -11.78 28.75
C VAL A 11 -7.94 -13.23 29.13
N VAL A 12 -8.99 -13.76 28.52
CA VAL A 12 -9.39 -15.15 28.69
C VAL A 12 -8.22 -16.02 28.19
N PRO A 13 -7.62 -16.88 29.04
CA PRO A 13 -6.56 -17.79 28.59
C PRO A 13 -7.12 -18.69 27.48
N PRO A 14 -6.28 -19.20 26.56
CA PRO A 14 -6.76 -20.13 25.54
C PRO A 14 -7.35 -21.34 26.27
N ARG A 15 -8.68 -21.43 26.27
CA ARG A 15 -9.39 -22.59 26.78
C ARG A 15 -8.84 -23.75 25.98
N ALA A 16 -8.21 -24.70 26.67
CA ALA A 16 -7.87 -26.00 26.10
C ALA A 16 -9.08 -26.52 25.33
N GLU A 17 -8.85 -27.31 24.28
CA GLU A 17 -9.85 -27.90 23.38
C GLU A 17 -10.85 -28.82 24.12
N GLU A 18 -11.59 -28.25 25.06
CA GLU A 18 -12.82 -28.80 25.57
C GLU A 18 -13.75 -28.90 24.34
N PRO A 19 -14.35 -30.07 24.08
CA PRO A 19 -15.34 -30.19 23.03
C PRO A 19 -16.45 -29.19 23.34
N GLU A 20 -16.47 -28.08 22.60
CA GLU A 20 -17.49 -27.05 22.70
C GLU A 20 -18.84 -27.77 22.60
N GLU A 21 -19.59 -27.79 23.70
CA GLU A 21 -20.86 -28.49 23.79
C GLU A 21 -21.71 -28.11 22.56
N PRO A 22 -22.21 -29.08 21.78
CA PRO A 22 -22.87 -28.77 20.53
C PRO A 22 -24.19 -28.05 20.82
N LEU A 23 -24.16 -26.73 20.74
CA LEU A 23 -25.34 -25.89 20.65
C LEU A 23 -26.24 -26.49 19.57
N TYR A 24 -27.52 -26.70 19.87
CA TYR A 24 -28.46 -27.30 18.94
C TYR A 24 -28.50 -26.49 17.64
N VAL A 25 -27.90 -27.07 16.60
CA VAL A 25 -27.87 -26.52 15.25
C VAL A 25 -28.54 -27.51 14.30
N ASN A 26 -28.79 -27.07 13.08
CA ASN A 26 -29.35 -27.95 12.06
C ASN A 26 -28.46 -29.20 11.87
N ALA A 27 -29.05 -30.38 11.97
CA ALA A 27 -28.37 -31.67 11.85
C ALA A 27 -27.54 -31.78 10.56
N LYS A 28 -28.01 -31.21 9.44
CA LYS A 28 -27.29 -31.24 8.15
C LYS A 28 -26.04 -30.37 8.13
N GLN A 29 -25.89 -29.45 9.08
CA GLN A 29 -24.85 -28.41 9.05
C GLN A 29 -23.78 -28.62 10.12
N TYR A 30 -24.06 -29.36 11.19
CA TYR A 30 -23.20 -29.52 12.37
C TYR A 30 -21.71 -29.73 12.04
N HIS A 31 -21.38 -30.84 11.35
CA HIS A 31 -20.00 -31.16 10.98
C HIS A 31 -19.33 -30.10 10.11
N ARG A 32 -20.09 -29.46 9.22
CA ARG A 32 -19.56 -28.42 8.33
C ARG A 32 -19.29 -27.11 9.09
N ILE A 33 -20.12 -26.79 10.08
CA ILE A 33 -19.91 -25.65 10.98
C ILE A 33 -18.58 -25.83 11.72
N LEU A 34 -18.33 -27.01 12.30
CA LEU A 34 -17.07 -27.32 12.99
C LEU A 34 -15.86 -27.11 12.07
N LYS A 35 -15.88 -27.70 10.86
CA LYS A 35 -14.80 -27.53 9.87
C LYS A 35 -14.55 -26.07 9.50
N ARG A 36 -15.61 -25.28 9.29
CA ARG A 36 -15.49 -23.84 8.96
C ARG A 36 -14.99 -23.01 10.13
N ARG A 37 -15.33 -23.39 11.37
CA ARG A 37 -14.80 -22.73 12.58
C ARG A 37 -13.30 -22.94 12.68
N ALA A 38 -12.84 -24.18 12.55
CA ALA A 38 -11.41 -24.50 12.52
C ALA A 38 -10.67 -23.71 11.42
N ALA A 39 -11.20 -23.72 10.18
CA ALA A 39 -10.61 -22.98 9.07
C ALA A 39 -10.55 -21.46 9.31
N ARG A 40 -11.62 -20.85 9.85
CA ARG A 40 -11.62 -19.43 10.21
C ARG A 40 -10.64 -19.12 11.34
N ALA A 41 -10.57 -19.95 12.37
CA ALA A 41 -9.63 -19.78 13.47
C ALA A 41 -8.17 -19.77 12.98
N SER A 42 -7.81 -20.71 12.08
CA SER A 42 -6.48 -20.73 11.45
C SER A 42 -6.19 -19.45 10.64
N LEU A 43 -7.14 -19.01 9.80
CA LEU A 43 -6.99 -17.80 8.99
C LEU A 43 -6.95 -16.52 9.83
N GLU A 44 -7.75 -16.44 10.89
CA GLU A 44 -7.77 -15.28 11.80
C GLU A 44 -6.49 -15.21 12.62
N ALA A 45 -5.94 -16.34 13.07
CA ALA A 45 -4.65 -16.39 13.77
C ALA A 45 -3.51 -15.84 12.90
N GLU A 46 -3.50 -16.17 11.61
CA GLU A 46 -2.50 -15.69 10.65
C GLU A 46 -2.74 -14.23 10.22
N ASN A 47 -4.01 -13.83 10.01
CA ASN A 47 -4.35 -12.53 9.44
C ASN A 47 -4.54 -11.40 10.47
N ARG A 48 -4.59 -11.70 11.77
CA ARG A 48 -4.88 -10.73 12.86
C ARG A 48 -4.03 -9.45 12.79
N LEU A 49 -2.81 -9.53 12.27
CA LEU A 49 -1.85 -8.42 12.17
C LEU A 49 -1.97 -7.61 10.87
N GLN A 50 -2.62 -8.11 9.82
CA GLN A 50 -2.43 -7.55 8.48
C GLN A 50 -3.43 -6.44 8.10
N GLN A 51 -4.64 -6.44 8.66
CA GLN A 51 -5.73 -5.59 8.14
C GLN A 51 -6.34 -4.58 9.11
N ARG A 52 -6.10 -4.67 10.42
CA ARG A 52 -6.71 -3.74 11.38
C ARG A 52 -5.88 -2.44 11.48
N GLY A 53 -6.41 -1.33 10.93
CA GLY A 53 -5.90 0.01 11.20
C GLY A 53 -5.13 0.72 10.08
N ARG A 54 -5.12 0.20 8.84
CA ARG A 54 -4.48 0.91 7.72
C ARG A 54 -5.37 2.07 7.24
N LYS A 55 -4.81 3.28 7.16
CA LYS A 55 -5.52 4.48 6.62
C LYS A 55 -5.93 4.33 5.15
N PHE A 56 -5.18 3.56 4.37
CA PHE A 56 -5.46 3.22 2.99
C PHE A 56 -4.95 1.81 2.68
N LEU A 57 -5.61 1.10 1.77
CA LEU A 57 -5.24 -0.27 1.41
C LEU A 57 -3.99 -0.33 0.51
N HIS A 58 -3.87 0.62 -0.44
CA HIS A 58 -2.79 0.65 -1.43
C HIS A 58 -2.18 2.03 -1.55
N LEU A 59 -0.84 2.13 -1.47
CA LEU A 59 -0.11 3.39 -1.57
C LEU A 59 -0.28 4.06 -2.94
N SER A 60 -0.26 3.29 -4.03
CA SER A 60 -0.47 3.82 -5.38
C SER A 60 -1.83 4.49 -5.56
N ARG A 61 -2.89 3.89 -5.02
CA ARG A 61 -4.25 4.45 -5.03
C ARG A 61 -4.36 5.72 -4.20
N HIS A 62 -3.73 5.73 -3.02
CA HIS A 62 -3.68 6.92 -2.18
C HIS A 62 -2.97 8.07 -2.92
N ASN A 63 -1.80 7.80 -3.51
CA ASN A 63 -1.06 8.80 -4.29
C ASN A 63 -1.85 9.27 -5.52
N HIS A 64 -2.57 8.37 -6.20
CA HIS A 64 -3.47 8.74 -7.29
C HIS A 64 -4.57 9.68 -6.82
N ALA A 65 -5.24 9.38 -5.70
CA ALA A 65 -6.26 10.25 -5.13
C ALA A 65 -5.72 11.64 -4.74
N MET A 66 -4.46 11.74 -4.31
CA MET A 66 -3.84 13.03 -3.98
C MET A 66 -3.48 13.88 -5.22
N ARG A 67 -3.04 13.26 -6.32
CA ARG A 67 -2.66 13.98 -7.55
C ARG A 67 -3.83 14.45 -8.42
N ARG A 68 -5.04 13.94 -8.19
CA ARG A 68 -6.21 14.31 -9.01
C ARG A 68 -6.59 15.78 -8.81
N PRO A 69 -6.93 16.51 -9.89
CA PRO A 69 -7.41 17.88 -9.76
C PRO A 69 -8.75 17.90 -9.01
N ARG A 70 -8.89 18.90 -8.14
CA ARG A 70 -10.05 19.07 -7.26
C ARG A 70 -10.73 20.40 -7.55
N GLY A 71 -12.05 20.39 -7.51
CA GLY A 71 -12.86 21.60 -7.56
C GLY A 71 -13.00 22.25 -6.18
N PRO A 72 -13.63 23.43 -6.12
CA PRO A 72 -14.00 24.05 -4.85
C PRO A 72 -14.90 23.08 -4.05
N GLY A 73 -14.55 22.81 -2.80
CA GLY A 73 -15.24 21.82 -1.95
C GLY A 73 -14.63 20.41 -1.93
N GLY A 74 -13.45 20.21 -2.53
CA GLY A 74 -12.65 18.99 -2.36
C GLY A 74 -13.11 17.78 -3.16
N ARG A 75 -14.19 17.93 -3.95
CA ARG A 75 -14.62 16.94 -4.94
C ARG A 75 -13.62 16.86 -6.09
N PHE A 76 -13.52 15.68 -6.69
CA PHE A 76 -12.79 15.55 -7.95
C PHE A 76 -13.59 16.23 -9.06
N LEU A 77 -12.89 16.94 -9.93
CA LEU A 77 -13.50 17.50 -11.13
C LEU A 77 -14.05 16.37 -12.02
N THR A 78 -15.18 16.65 -12.66
CA THR A 78 -15.76 15.82 -13.71
C THR A 78 -14.93 15.93 -14.99
N ALA A 79 -15.04 14.95 -15.88
CA ALA A 79 -14.27 14.96 -17.14
C ALA A 79 -14.52 16.22 -17.98
N ALA A 80 -15.77 16.72 -17.99
CA ALA A 80 -16.12 17.95 -18.69
C ALA A 80 -15.44 19.19 -18.07
N GLU A 81 -15.43 19.30 -16.74
CA GLU A 81 -14.75 20.40 -16.04
C GLU A 81 -13.22 20.32 -16.18
N ILE A 82 -12.67 19.10 -16.20
CA ILE A 82 -11.24 18.87 -16.45
C ILE A 82 -10.84 19.38 -17.84
N ALA A 83 -11.67 19.12 -18.86
CA ALA A 83 -11.44 19.59 -20.22
C ALA A 83 -11.52 21.13 -20.31
N ALA A 84 -12.53 21.74 -19.68
CA ALA A 84 -12.64 23.20 -19.61
C ALA A 84 -11.43 23.84 -18.93
N MET A 85 -10.97 23.28 -17.80
CA MET A 85 -9.81 23.81 -17.06
C MET A 85 -8.48 23.64 -17.82
N GLN A 86 -8.37 22.62 -18.69
CA GLN A 86 -7.22 22.45 -19.58
C GLN A 86 -7.24 23.48 -20.71
N GLN A 87 -8.40 23.75 -21.30
CA GLN A 87 -8.56 24.77 -22.34
C GLN A 87 -8.29 26.19 -21.81
N ASP A 88 -8.68 26.49 -20.57
CA ASP A 88 -8.41 27.78 -19.94
C ASP A 88 -6.93 27.96 -19.56
N LYS A 89 -6.20 26.87 -19.30
CA LYS A 89 -4.76 26.90 -18.99
C LYS A 89 -3.86 27.18 -20.20
N GLU A 90 -4.36 26.98 -21.42
CA GLU A 90 -3.59 27.17 -22.66
C GLU A 90 -3.64 28.63 -23.18
N LYS A 91 -4.40 29.52 -22.54
CA LYS A 91 -4.38 30.96 -22.86
C LYS A 91 -3.29 31.68 -22.05
N PRO A 92 -2.31 32.35 -22.67
CA PRO A 92 -1.33 33.15 -21.96
C PRO A 92 -1.98 34.49 -21.59
N GLY A 93 -2.41 34.67 -20.34
CA GLY A 93 -3.03 35.91 -19.87
C GLY A 93 -3.12 35.97 -18.35
N GLU A 94 -2.62 37.06 -17.78
CA GLU A 94 -2.31 37.34 -16.38
C GLU A 94 -3.46 37.15 -15.36
N GLY A 95 -3.05 36.75 -14.13
CA GLY A 95 -3.66 37.26 -12.89
C GLY A 95 -4.65 36.36 -12.13
N ASN A 96 -4.16 35.65 -11.12
CA ASN A 96 -4.42 35.96 -9.69
C ASN A 96 -4.10 34.74 -8.80
N GLN A 97 -3.17 34.96 -7.87
CA GLN A 97 -2.61 33.99 -6.96
C GLN A 97 -3.60 33.69 -5.83
N GLY A 98 -4.30 32.56 -5.95
CA GLY A 98 -4.99 31.94 -4.81
C GLY A 98 -3.97 31.24 -3.91
N GLN A 99 -3.61 31.92 -2.83
CA GLN A 99 -2.74 31.49 -1.73
C GLN A 99 -2.83 29.98 -1.44
N SER A 100 -1.86 29.22 -1.94
CA SER A 100 -1.43 27.98 -1.33
C SER A 100 -0.30 28.36 -0.39
N GLN A 101 -0.54 28.23 0.92
CA GLN A 101 0.41 28.53 1.97
C GLN A 101 1.75 27.84 1.68
N SER A 102 2.72 28.66 1.29
CA SER A 102 4.13 28.36 1.33
C SER A 102 4.53 28.31 2.81
N ASN A 103 4.66 27.12 3.36
CA ASN A 103 5.50 26.87 4.52
C ASN A 103 6.45 25.72 4.17
N ASP A 104 7.69 26.13 4.00
CA ASP A 104 8.94 25.38 3.89
C ASP A 104 9.10 24.38 2.73
N ALA A 105 9.29 24.96 1.54
CA ALA A 105 9.83 24.28 0.37
C ALA A 105 11.33 24.59 0.16
N SER A 106 12.06 24.94 1.24
CA SER A 106 13.50 25.25 1.21
C SER A 106 14.42 24.10 1.65
N ALA A 107 13.87 22.96 2.10
CA ALA A 107 14.67 21.81 2.56
C ALA A 107 14.60 20.54 1.67
N ALA A 108 13.86 20.55 0.56
CA ALA A 108 13.60 19.32 -0.21
C ALA A 108 14.08 19.33 -1.68
N GLN A 109 14.87 20.33 -2.09
CA GLN A 109 15.42 20.41 -3.46
C GLN A 109 16.73 19.62 -3.67
N GLY A 110 17.12 18.75 -2.74
CA GLY A 110 18.42 18.05 -2.78
C GLY A 110 18.41 16.54 -3.04
N PHE A 111 17.27 15.85 -3.17
CA PHE A 111 17.25 14.38 -3.00
C PHE A 111 16.57 13.53 -4.09
N HIS A 112 16.19 14.10 -5.24
CA HIS A 112 15.47 13.34 -6.28
C HIS A 112 16.12 13.29 -7.69
N ALA A 113 17.25 13.95 -7.92
CA ALA A 113 18.01 13.78 -9.17
C ALA A 113 19.03 12.61 -9.11
N ASP A 114 19.53 12.26 -7.91
CA ASP A 114 20.62 11.29 -7.76
C ASP A 114 20.22 9.82 -7.94
N GLN A 115 18.94 9.47 -7.73
CA GLN A 115 18.53 8.06 -7.84
C GLN A 115 18.52 7.58 -9.29
N ALA A 116 18.10 8.40 -10.25
CA ALA A 116 18.08 8.04 -11.67
C ALA A 116 19.51 7.84 -12.23
N SER A 117 20.46 8.70 -11.82
CA SER A 117 21.88 8.53 -12.15
C SER A 117 22.49 7.29 -11.50
N SER A 118 22.12 6.97 -10.25
CA SER A 118 22.65 5.77 -9.58
C SER A 118 22.28 4.47 -10.30
N TYR A 119 21.05 4.36 -10.83
CA TYR A 119 20.62 3.18 -11.57
C TYR A 119 21.37 3.05 -12.89
N GLN A 120 21.57 4.14 -13.62
CA GLN A 120 22.32 4.12 -14.87
C GLN A 120 23.80 3.81 -14.66
N VAL A 121 24.42 4.38 -13.62
CA VAL A 121 25.83 4.10 -13.27
C VAL A 121 26.02 2.66 -12.79
N GLN A 122 25.11 2.14 -11.97
CA GLN A 122 25.15 0.74 -11.52
C GLN A 122 24.96 -0.23 -12.70
N HIS A 123 24.02 0.06 -13.60
CA HIS A 123 23.79 -0.76 -14.78
C HIS A 123 24.99 -0.78 -15.73
N HIS A 124 25.61 0.39 -15.98
CA HIS A 124 26.81 0.49 -16.80
C HIS A 124 28.01 -0.25 -16.18
N ARG A 125 28.20 -0.15 -14.85
CA ARG A 125 29.24 -0.92 -14.13
C ARG A 125 29.03 -2.43 -14.25
N GLN A 126 27.78 -2.88 -14.27
CA GLN A 126 27.45 -4.31 -14.40
C GLN A 126 27.69 -4.83 -15.82
N GLN A 127 27.56 -3.97 -16.85
CA GLN A 127 27.89 -4.30 -18.23
C GLN A 127 29.40 -4.45 -18.43
N LEU A 128 30.20 -3.50 -17.93
CA LEU A 128 31.67 -3.58 -18.04
C LEU A 128 32.23 -4.85 -17.40
N LYS A 129 31.69 -5.26 -16.23
CA LYS A 129 32.08 -6.53 -15.59
C LYS A 129 31.76 -7.76 -16.44
N GLN A 130 30.64 -7.75 -17.17
CA GLN A 130 30.27 -8.86 -18.04
C GLN A 130 31.17 -8.92 -19.28
N GLU A 131 31.51 -7.77 -19.87
CA GLU A 131 32.44 -7.70 -21.01
C GLU A 131 33.84 -8.17 -20.61
N GLU A 132 34.34 -7.76 -19.44
CA GLU A 132 35.65 -8.18 -18.94
C GLU A 132 35.71 -9.69 -18.71
N LEU A 133 34.65 -10.29 -18.13
CA LEU A 133 34.53 -11.73 -17.95
C LEU A 133 34.51 -12.48 -19.29
N LEU A 134 33.80 -11.92 -20.29
CA LEU A 134 33.72 -12.50 -21.63
C LEU A 134 35.09 -12.45 -22.32
N GLN A 135 35.81 -11.35 -22.16
CA GLN A 135 37.13 -11.15 -22.74
C GLN A 135 38.16 -12.08 -22.09
N GLN A 136 38.06 -12.32 -20.77
CA GLN A 136 38.88 -13.31 -20.07
C GLN A 136 38.62 -14.74 -20.59
N GLN A 137 37.36 -15.10 -20.84
CA GLN A 137 37.04 -16.40 -21.46
C GLN A 137 37.64 -16.53 -22.86
N GLN A 138 37.58 -15.48 -23.69
CA GLN A 138 38.20 -15.49 -25.02
C GLN A 138 39.72 -15.57 -24.96
N GLN A 139 40.36 -14.92 -23.99
CA GLN A 139 41.81 -15.04 -23.77
C GLN A 139 42.20 -16.46 -23.34
N TYR A 140 41.40 -17.09 -22.47
CA TYR A 140 41.62 -18.47 -22.05
C TYR A 140 41.52 -19.45 -23.22
N GLN A 141 40.52 -19.28 -24.10
CA GLN A 141 40.38 -20.10 -25.31
C GLN A 141 41.52 -19.90 -26.32
N ARG A 142 42.22 -18.77 -26.28
CA ARG A 142 43.35 -18.46 -27.18
C ARG A 142 44.70 -19.04 -26.69
N LEU A 143 44.75 -19.52 -25.44
CA LEU A 143 45.93 -20.08 -24.79
C LEU A 143 45.95 -21.62 -24.80
N GLN A 144 44.96 -22.26 -25.43
CA GLN A 144 44.95 -23.69 -25.78
C GLN A 144 45.14 -23.86 -27.28
#